data_AF-A0A7X8H2X8-F1
#
_entry.id   AF-A0A7X8H2X8-F1
#
_cell.length_a   1.000
_cell.length_b   1.000
_cell.length_c   1.000
_cell.angle_alpha   90.00
_cell.angle_beta   90.00
_cell.angle_gamma   90.00
#
_symmetry.space_group_name_H-M   'P 1'
#
loop_
_entity.id
_entity.type
_entity.pdbx_description
1 polymer ?
#
loop_
_entity_poly.entity_id
_entity_poly.type
_entity_poly.pdbx_seq_one_letter_code
_entity_poly.pdbx_strand_id
1 'polypeptide(L)'
;MNKKYFSILGVLFLAFAFHACINDLDVTPINPQVTQTFNQDQVFAKVYAAYALTGQEGPAGNNDIDIVDEGRFSLYRSLWSCNELSTDEAACAWGDA
;
A
#
# COMPACT_ATOMS: atom_id res chain seq x y z
N MET A 1 -53.54 7.94 27.92
CA MET A 1 -52.63 8.63 26.97
C MET A 1 -53.30 8.66 25.60
N ASN A 2 -53.60 9.85 25.04
CA ASN A 2 -54.44 9.92 23.84
C ASN A 2 -53.73 9.28 22.64
N LYS A 3 -54.43 8.42 21.88
CA LYS A 3 -53.88 7.64 20.75
C LYS A 3 -53.11 8.50 19.72
N LYS A 4 -53.45 9.78 19.59
CA LYS A 4 -52.75 10.77 18.75
C LYS A 4 -51.30 11.00 19.19
N TYR A 5 -51.03 11.10 20.50
CA TYR A 5 -49.66 11.27 21.02
C TYR A 5 -48.82 10.02 20.83
N PHE A 6 -49.43 8.82 20.95
CA PHE A 6 -48.74 7.55 20.71
C PHE A 6 -48.32 7.40 19.24
N SER A 7 -49.16 7.83 18.30
CA SER A 7 -48.83 7.81 16.87
C SER A 7 -47.71 8.80 16.51
N ILE A 8 -47.70 9.99 17.11
CA ILE A 8 -46.64 10.99 16.87
C ILE A 8 -45.30 10.49 17.41
N LEU A 9 -45.31 9.86 18.59
CA LEU A 9 -44.10 9.27 19.18
C LEU A 9 -43.53 8.14 18.31
N GLY A 10 -44.39 7.30 17.73
CA GLY A 10 -43.99 6.21 16.85
C GLY A 10 -43.31 6.68 15.55
N VAL A 11 -43.82 7.74 14.92
CA VAL A 11 -43.22 8.31 13.70
C VAL A 11 -41.86 8.95 14.00
N LEU A 12 -41.73 9.63 15.14
CA LEU A 12 -40.46 10.21 15.56
C LEU A 12 -39.39 9.12 15.82
N PHE A 13 -39.77 8.03 16.47
CA PHE A 13 -38.88 6.90 16.73
C PHE A 13 -38.41 6.21 15.43
N LEU A 14 -39.30 6.11 14.43
CA LEU A 14 -38.96 5.56 13.12
C LEU A 14 -37.97 6.44 12.35
N ALA A 15 -38.06 7.77 12.47
CA ALA A 15 -37.14 8.70 11.83
C ALA A 15 -35.71 8.56 12.37
N PHE A 16 -35.54 8.28 13.67
CA PHE A 16 -34.22 8.05 14.26
C PHE A 16 -33.59 6.69 13.90
N ALA A 17 -34.39 5.69 13.50
CA ALA A 17 -33.93 4.34 13.20
C ALA A 17 -33.11 4.20 11.89
N PHE A 18 -33.10 5.21 11.01
CA PHE A 18 -32.40 5.16 9.71
C PHE A 18 -31.00 5.81 9.68
N HIS A 19 -30.38 6.14 10.82
CA HIS A 19 -29.08 6.85 10.88
C HIS A 19 -27.85 5.92 10.89
N ALA A 20 -27.91 4.75 10.24
CA ALA A 20 -26.89 3.69 10.42
C ALA A 20 -25.54 3.91 9.69
N CYS A 21 -25.39 4.91 8.82
CA CYS A 21 -24.16 5.09 8.01
C CYS A 21 -23.71 6.55 7.86
N ILE A 22 -24.03 7.43 8.80
CA ILE A 22 -23.56 8.82 8.72
C ILE A 22 -22.06 8.85 9.03
N ASN A 23 -21.26 9.28 8.06
CA ASN A 23 -19.80 9.44 8.10
C ASN A 23 -18.94 8.15 8.09
N ASP A 24 -19.52 6.95 7.97
CA ASP A 24 -18.73 5.70 7.81
C ASP A 24 -18.12 5.57 6.41
N LEU A 25 -18.62 6.35 5.44
CA LEU A 25 -18.08 6.43 4.09
C LEU A 25 -16.87 7.40 3.99
N ASP A 26 -16.67 8.26 4.99
CA ASP A 26 -15.59 9.24 5.02
C ASP A 26 -14.31 8.62 5.60
N VAL A 27 -13.73 7.71 4.83
CA VAL A 27 -12.50 7.01 5.21
C VAL A 27 -11.27 7.74 4.68
N THR A 28 -10.40 8.17 5.60
CA THR A 28 -9.02 8.50 5.24
C THR A 28 -8.24 7.21 5.01
N PRO A 29 -7.27 7.18 4.08
CA PRO A 29 -6.51 5.98 3.81
C PRO A 29 -5.78 5.53 5.09
N ILE A 30 -6.04 4.29 5.51
CA ILE A 30 -5.44 3.69 6.72
C ILE A 30 -3.91 3.62 6.58
N ASN A 31 -3.44 3.44 5.35
CA ASN A 31 -2.02 3.46 5.02
C ASN A 31 -1.59 4.88 4.62
N PRO A 32 -0.76 5.56 5.44
CA PRO A 32 -0.30 6.93 5.16
C PRO A 32 0.60 7.03 3.92
N GLN A 33 1.12 5.91 3.40
CA GLN A 33 1.95 5.88 2.18
C GLN A 33 1.12 5.81 0.89
N VAL A 34 -0.21 5.67 0.96
CA VAL A 34 -1.06 5.63 -0.23
C VAL A 34 -1.22 7.03 -0.78
N THR A 35 -0.57 7.29 -1.92
CA THR A 35 -0.77 8.51 -2.69
C THR A 35 -2.12 8.43 -3.39
N GLN A 36 -3.05 9.32 -3.05
CA GLN A 36 -4.40 9.34 -3.64
C GLN A 36 -4.45 10.03 -5.02
N THR A 37 -3.35 10.65 -5.43
CA THR A 37 -3.20 11.32 -6.72
C THR A 37 -2.39 10.44 -7.69
N PHE A 38 -2.99 10.11 -8.83
CA PHE A 38 -2.32 9.32 -9.86
C PHE A 38 -1.58 10.25 -10.85
N ASN A 39 -0.26 10.09 -10.95
CA ASN A 39 0.57 10.74 -11.97
C ASN A 39 1.03 9.71 -12.99
N GLN A 40 0.39 9.69 -14.16
CA GLN A 40 0.63 8.69 -15.19
C GLN A 40 2.09 8.61 -15.65
N ASP A 41 2.74 9.76 -15.88
CA ASP A 41 4.10 9.80 -16.41
C ASP A 41 5.11 9.29 -15.38
N GLN A 42 4.96 9.69 -14.11
CA GLN A 42 5.82 9.20 -13.03
C GLN A 42 5.63 7.71 -12.78
N VAL A 43 4.40 7.21 -12.79
CA VAL A 43 4.12 5.78 -12.62
C VAL A 43 4.69 4.98 -13.79
N PHE A 44 4.52 5.46 -15.02
CA PHE A 44 5.09 4.81 -16.20
C PHE A 44 6.63 4.77 -16.14
N ALA A 45 7.28 5.87 -15.76
CA ALA A 45 8.73 5.91 -15.56
C ALA A 45 9.17 4.92 -14.46
N LYS A 46 8.41 4.82 -13.37
CA LYS A 46 8.71 3.91 -12.25
C LYS A 46 8.64 2.44 -12.65
N VAL A 47 7.76 2.04 -13.57
CA VAL A 47 7.70 0.65 -14.08
C VAL A 47 9.03 0.21 -14.68
N TYR A 48 9.67 1.08 -15.47
CA TYR A 48 10.98 0.79 -16.04
C TYR A 48 12.10 0.97 -15.02
N ALA A 49 12.02 1.99 -14.17
CA ALA A 49 13.02 2.24 -13.13
C ALA A 49 13.13 1.06 -12.15
N ALA A 50 12.02 0.40 -11.81
CA ALA A 50 11.98 -0.72 -10.87
C ALA A 50 12.79 -1.96 -11.31
N TYR A 51 13.23 -2.03 -12.58
CA TYR A 51 14.18 -3.07 -13.00
C TYR A 51 15.57 -2.91 -12.39
N ALA A 52 16.01 -1.67 -12.20
CA ALA A 52 17.38 -1.36 -11.77
C ALA A 52 17.44 -0.62 -10.42
N LEU A 53 16.38 0.09 -10.05
CA LEU A 53 16.30 0.91 -8.84
C LEU A 53 15.39 0.26 -7.80
N THR A 54 15.75 0.48 -6.54
CA THR A 54 15.11 -0.04 -5.32
C THR A 54 14.26 0.99 -4.59
N GLY A 55 14.31 2.23 -5.06
CA GLY A 55 13.72 3.39 -4.42
C GLY A 55 13.57 4.56 -5.38
N GLN A 56 13.10 5.69 -4.86
CA GLN A 56 12.98 6.95 -5.61
C GLN A 56 14.23 7.84 -5.50
N GLU A 57 15.13 7.51 -4.58
CA GLU A 57 16.39 8.22 -4.36
C GLU A 57 17.54 7.27 -4.66
N GLY A 58 18.43 7.66 -5.59
CA GLY A 58 19.66 6.93 -5.85
C GLY A 58 20.83 7.58 -5.11
N PRO A 59 21.82 6.82 -4.59
CA PRO A 59 21.98 5.36 -4.60
C PRO A 59 21.23 4.62 -3.46
N ALA A 60 20.79 5.33 -2.42
CA ALA A 60 19.97 4.83 -1.33
C ALA A 60 19.33 5.99 -0.56
N GLY A 61 18.24 5.75 0.19
CA GLY A 61 17.66 6.71 1.14
C GLY A 61 16.14 6.82 1.12
N ASN A 62 15.51 6.33 0.06
CA ASN A 62 14.06 6.30 -0.08
C ASN A 62 13.63 4.99 -0.76
N ASN A 63 13.87 3.91 -0.03
CA ASN A 63 13.60 2.53 -0.43
C ASN A 63 12.09 2.26 -0.53
N ASP A 64 11.68 1.55 -1.59
CA ASP A 64 10.27 1.17 -1.76
C ASP A 64 9.83 0.10 -0.75
N ILE A 65 10.79 -0.70 -0.26
CA ILE A 65 10.58 -1.74 0.76
C ILE A 65 11.46 -1.39 1.97
N ASP A 66 10.83 -1.20 3.13
CA ASP A 66 11.52 -0.84 4.38
C ASP A 66 12.38 -2.00 4.92
N ILE A 67 13.67 -1.99 4.57
CA ILE A 67 14.67 -2.97 4.97
C ILE A 67 16.03 -2.29 5.18
N VAL A 68 16.92 -2.97 5.91
CA VAL A 68 18.23 -2.43 6.30
C VAL A 68 19.18 -2.23 5.11
N ASP A 69 19.20 -3.17 4.16
CA ASP A 69 20.00 -3.08 2.93
C ASP A 69 19.08 -2.89 1.73
N GLU A 70 18.85 -1.63 1.35
CA GLU A 70 18.02 -1.26 0.21
C GLU A 70 18.38 -2.06 -1.07
N GLY A 71 19.67 -2.37 -1.28
CA GLY A 71 20.16 -3.07 -2.48
C GLY A 71 19.90 -4.59 -2.50
N ARG A 72 19.44 -5.18 -1.39
CA ARG A 72 19.29 -6.64 -1.24
C ARG A 72 18.24 -7.24 -2.17
N PHE A 73 17.10 -6.56 -2.34
CA PHE A 73 15.96 -7.04 -3.13
C PHE A 73 15.72 -6.23 -4.41
N SER A 74 16.77 -5.67 -5.01
CA SER A 74 16.65 -5.14 -6.37
C SER A 74 16.25 -6.26 -7.33
N LEU A 75 15.30 -5.98 -8.23
CA LEU A 75 14.73 -6.99 -9.13
C LEU A 75 15.83 -7.72 -9.90
N TYR A 76 16.76 -6.99 -10.51
CA TYR A 76 17.84 -7.57 -11.29
C TYR A 76 18.77 -8.45 -10.45
N ARG A 77 19.18 -8.00 -9.26
CA ARG A 77 20.05 -8.79 -8.37
C ARG A 77 19.36 -10.08 -7.96
N SER A 78 18.09 -10.02 -7.54
CA SER A 78 17.34 -11.21 -7.13
C SER A 78 17.15 -12.18 -8.28
N LEU A 79 16.84 -11.70 -9.49
CA LEU A 79 16.74 -12.53 -10.69
C LEU A 79 18.08 -13.20 -11.02
N TRP A 80 19.18 -12.45 -11.03
CA TRP A 80 20.52 -12.99 -11.25
C TRP A 80 20.86 -14.04 -10.18
N SER A 81 20.67 -13.72 -8.90
CA SER A 81 20.97 -14.64 -7.79
C SER A 81 20.20 -15.96 -7.90
N CYS A 82 18.91 -15.92 -8.26
CA CYS A 82 18.11 -17.14 -8.41
C CYS A 82 18.56 -18.02 -9.59
N ASN A 83 19.04 -17.41 -10.68
CA ASN A 83 19.45 -18.13 -11.89
C ASN A 83 20.92 -18.58 -11.86
N GLU A 84 21.78 -17.92 -11.10
CA GLU A 84 23.24 -18.08 -11.22
C GLU A 84 23.84 -18.77 -10.00
N LEU A 85 23.47 -18.35 -8.78
CA LEU A 85 24.11 -18.86 -7.55
C LEU A 85 23.75 -20.32 -7.22
N SER A 86 22.70 -20.86 -7.86
CA SER A 86 22.33 -22.28 -7.75
C SER A 86 22.95 -23.15 -8.85
N THR A 87 23.71 -22.55 -9.76
CA THR A 87 24.37 -23.22 -10.89
C THR A 87 25.88 -23.33 -10.66
N ASP A 88 26.59 -23.84 -11.65
CA ASP A 88 28.05 -23.93 -11.69
C ASP A 88 28.73 -22.66 -12.23
N GLU A 89 27.98 -21.65 -12.67
CA GLU A 89 28.52 -20.44 -13.30
C GLU A 89 29.10 -19.44 -12.28
N ALA A 90 28.55 -19.38 -11.06
CA ALA A 90 28.98 -18.44 -10.03
C ALA A 90 28.80 -18.98 -8.60
N ALA A 91 29.59 -18.44 -7.66
CA ALA A 91 29.45 -18.71 -6.23
C ALA A 91 29.55 -17.41 -5.42
N CYS A 92 28.75 -17.29 -4.36
CA CYS A 92 28.83 -16.16 -3.44
C CYS A 92 29.98 -16.39 -2.44
N ALA A 93 30.99 -15.51 -2.46
CA ALA A 93 32.12 -15.59 -1.54
C ALA A 93 31.83 -15.02 -0.13
N TRP A 94 30.61 -14.50 0.08
CA TRP A 94 30.19 -13.87 1.33
C TRP A 94 29.51 -14.94 2.19
N GLY A 95 30.02 -15.16 3.41
CA GLY A 95 29.57 -16.25 4.30
C GLY A 95 28.31 -15.94 5.11
N ASP A 96 27.78 -14.73 4.97
CA ASP A 96 26.58 -14.19 5.62
C ASP A 96 25.38 -14.04 4.68
N ALA A 97 25.51 -14.58 3.45
CA ALA A 97 24.49 -14.53 2.40
C ALA A 97 23.15 -15.16 2.84
#